data_AF-A0A955EZJ0-F1
#
_entry.id   AF-A0A955EZJ0-F1
#
_cell.length_a   1.000
_cell.length_b   1.000
_cell.length_c   1.000
_cell.angle_alpha   90.00
_cell.angle_beta   90.00
_cell.angle_gamma   90.00
#
_symmetry.space_group_name_H-M   'P 1'
#
loop_
_entity.id
_entity.type
_entity.pdbx_description
1 polymer ?
#
loop_
_entity_poly.entity_id
_entity_poly.type
_entity_poly.pdbx_seq_one_letter_code
_entity_poly.pdbx_strand_id
1 'polypeptide(L)' 'NELIHTIAQVIGVEAAIDYRPERAGDVKHSLASIDRAREILGYEPLVGLREGLERTIQWYRDNLEKSGNES' A
#
# COMPACT_ATOMS: atom_id res chain seq x y z
N ASN A 1 -12.34 5.26 -0.40
CA ASN A 1 -11.74 4.70 -1.64
C ASN A 1 -10.55 5.49 -2.18
N GLU A 2 -9.94 6.39 -1.39
CA GLU A 2 -8.81 7.21 -1.85
C GLU A 2 -7.55 6.38 -2.19
N LEU A 3 -7.32 5.30 -1.44
CA LEU A 3 -6.18 4.42 -1.64
C LEU A 3 -6.18 3.71 -3.00
N ILE A 4 -7.33 3.13 -3.41
CA ILE A 4 -7.41 2.40 -4.69
C ILE A 4 -7.18 3.34 -5.88
N HIS A 5 -7.69 4.58 -5.81
CA HIS A 5 -7.43 5.59 -6.83
C HIS A 5 -5.95 6.01 -6.88
N THR A 6 -5.31 6.16 -5.72
CA THR A 6 -3.87 6.48 -5.64
C THR A 6 -3.04 5.36 -6.28
N ILE A 7 -3.36 4.10 -5.98
CA ILE A 7 -2.69 2.94 -6.59
C ILE A 7 -2.90 2.93 -8.11
N ALA A 8 -4.13 3.12 -8.58
CA ALA A 8 -4.46 3.15 -10.01
C ALA A 8 -3.67 4.22 -10.77
N GLN A 9 -3.56 5.42 -10.18
CA GLN A 9 -2.75 6.51 -10.73
C GLN A 9 -1.25 6.17 -10.79
N VAL A 10 -0.69 5.58 -9.73
CA VAL A 10 0.74 5.22 -9.69
C VAL A 10 1.06 4.10 -10.70
N ILE A 11 0.14 3.16 -10.90
CA ILE A 11 0.29 2.07 -11.88
C ILE A 11 0.03 2.58 -13.30
N GLY A 12 -0.78 3.63 -13.47
CA GLY A 12 -1.18 4.17 -14.77
C GLY A 12 -2.34 3.39 -15.42
N VAL A 13 -3.24 2.82 -14.61
CA VAL A 13 -4.39 2.04 -15.08
C VAL A 13 -5.70 2.64 -14.58
N GLU A 14 -6.78 2.41 -15.32
CA GLU A 14 -8.12 2.72 -14.85
C GLU A 14 -8.59 1.60 -13.89
N ALA A 15 -8.95 1.96 -12.65
CA ALA A 15 -9.42 0.99 -11.67
C ALA A 15 -10.88 0.61 -11.94
N ALA A 16 -11.11 -0.61 -12.43
CA ALA A 16 -12.43 -1.23 -12.39
C ALA A 16 -12.69 -1.73 -10.95
N ILE A 17 -13.47 -0.97 -10.18
CA ILE A 17 -13.78 -1.31 -8.78
C ILE A 17 -15.04 -2.20 -8.73
N ASP A 18 -14.86 -3.46 -8.35
CA ASP A 18 -15.93 -4.41 -8.07
C ASP A 18 -16.12 -4.53 -6.54
N TYR A 19 -17.18 -3.92 -6.00
CA TYR A 19 -17.50 -3.99 -4.57
C TYR A 19 -18.16 -5.32 -4.25
N ARG A 20 -17.45 -6.18 -3.51
CA ARG A 20 -17.95 -7.47 -3.04
C ARG A 20 -18.37 -7.39 -1.57
N PRO A 21 -19.23 -8.33 -1.10
CA PRO A 21 -19.56 -8.41 0.31
C PRO A 21 -18.31 -8.48 1.18
N GLU A 22 -18.33 -7.77 2.30
CA GLU A 22 -17.25 -7.80 3.29
C GLU A 22 -16.97 -9.24 3.74
N ARG A 23 -15.69 -9.58 3.94
CA ARG A 23 -15.35 -10.87 4.51
C ARG A 23 -15.68 -10.85 5.99
N ALA A 24 -16.30 -11.91 6.49
CA ALA A 24 -16.58 -12.05 7.92
C ALA A 24 -15.26 -12.03 8.70
N GLY A 25 -15.06 -10.98 9.51
CA GLY A 25 -13.86 -10.79 10.33
C GLY A 25 -12.98 -9.59 9.96
N ASP A 26 -13.27 -8.86 8.87
CA ASP A 26 -12.51 -7.66 8.53
C ASP A 26 -12.75 -6.53 9.54
N VAL A 27 -11.68 -6.01 10.14
CA VAL A 27 -11.72 -4.80 10.97
C VAL A 27 -11.90 -3.60 10.04
N LYS A 28 -13.08 -2.98 10.07
CA LYS A 28 -13.48 -1.90 9.13
C LYS A 28 -12.52 -0.70 9.13
N HIS A 29 -11.99 -0.33 10.29
CA HIS A 29 -11.09 0.81 10.45
C HIS A 29 -10.02 0.51 11.50
N SER A 30 -8.82 0.14 11.06
CA SER A 30 -7.65 0.06 11.92
C SER A 30 -6.78 1.30 11.68
N LEU A 31 -7.12 2.39 12.36
CA LEU A 31 -6.27 3.59 12.40
C LEU A 31 -5.49 3.56 13.71
N ALA A 32 -4.27 3.05 13.67
CA ALA A 32 -3.38 3.07 14.83
C ALA A 32 -2.77 4.47 14.98
N SER A 33 -2.95 5.10 16.15
CA SER A 33 -2.19 6.30 16.50
C SER A 33 -0.71 5.94 16.64
N ILE A 34 0.16 6.81 16.12
CA ILE A 34 1.61 6.71 16.23
C ILE A 34 2.19 7.65 17.30
N ASP A 35 1.34 8.31 18.09
CA ASP A 35 1.77 9.34 19.05
C ASP A 35 2.73 8.78 20.10
N ARG A 36 2.45 7.57 20.60
CA ARG A 36 3.33 6.90 21.55
C ARG A 36 4.70 6.53 20.96
N ALA A 37 4.76 6.21 19.66
CA ALA A 37 6.02 5.93 18.98
C ALA A 37 6.84 7.22 18.77
N ARG A 38 6.17 8.35 18.49
CA ARG A 38 6.80 9.68 18.43
C ARG A 38 7.42 10.06 19.77
N GLU A 39 6.66 9.94 20.86
CA GLU A 39 7.09 10.34 22.21
C GLU A 39 8.27 9.51 22.72
N ILE A 40 8.22 8.18 22.55
CA ILE A 40 9.20 7.27 23.17
C ILE A 40 10.42 7.07 22.28
N LEU A 41 10.22 7.01 20.96
CA LEU A 41 11.27 6.61 20.01
C LEU A 41 11.74 7.78 19.12
N GLY A 42 11.11 8.95 19.20
CA GLY A 42 11.34 10.03 18.24
C GLY A 42 10.97 9.64 16.82
N TYR A 43 10.06 8.68 16.65
CA TYR A 43 9.68 8.16 15.34
C TYR A 43 8.99 9.24 14.51
N GLU A 44 9.52 9.56 13.33
CA GLU A 44 8.85 10.41 12.36
C GLU A 44 8.80 9.71 10.99
N PRO A 45 7.62 9.54 10.37
CA PRO A 45 7.51 8.99 9.03
C PRO A 45 8.25 9.86 8.02
N LEU A 46 9.31 9.32 7.41
CA LEU A 46 10.09 10.03 6.39
C LEU A 46 9.52 9.86 4.97
N VAL A 47 8.65 8.87 4.78
CA VAL A 47 8.10 8.48 3.48
C VAL A 47 6.59 8.61 3.54
N GLY A 48 6.03 9.44 2.65
CA GLY A 48 4.59 9.60 2.52
C GLY A 48 3.92 8.40 1.85
N LEU A 49 2.59 8.30 1.96
CA LEU A 49 1.82 7.17 1.39
C LEU A 49 2.08 6.99 -0.11
N ARG A 50 1.99 8.06 -0.91
CA ARG A 50 2.20 8.02 -2.36
C ARG A 50 3.60 7.53 -2.73
N GLU A 51 4.62 8.12 -2.11
CA GLU A 51 6.01 7.76 -2.34
C GLU A 51 6.28 6.30 -1.93
N GLY A 52 5.73 5.86 -0.81
CA GLY A 52 5.80 4.47 -0.36
C GLY A 52 5.17 3.50 -1.37
N LEU A 53 4.02 3.87 -1.96
CA LEU A 53 3.36 3.09 -3.01
C LEU A 53 4.20 3.03 -4.29
N GLU A 54 4.78 4.14 -4.73
CA GLU A 54 5.68 4.20 -5.90
C GLU A 54 6.88 3.27 -5.72
N ARG A 55 7.56 3.34 -4.58
CA ARG A 55 8.69 2.46 -4.24
C ARG A 55 8.28 0.98 -4.21
N THR A 56 7.13 0.68 -3.63
CA THR A 56 6.60 -0.69 -3.55
C THR A 56 6.29 -1.25 -4.93
N ILE A 57 5.61 -0.46 -5.78
CA ILE A 57 5.27 -0.86 -7.14
C ILE A 57 6.52 -1.06 -7.98
N GLN A 58 7.53 -0.19 -7.85
CA GLN A 58 8.81 -0.36 -8.53
C GLN A 58 9.49 -1.68 -8.13
N TRP A 59 9.53 -1.98 -6.83
CA TRP A 59 10.08 -3.25 -6.35
C TRP A 59 9.35 -4.46 -6.97
N TYR A 60 8.01 -4.43 -7.07
CA TYR A 60 7.27 -5.50 -7.75
C TYR A 60 7.67 -5.63 -9.23
N ARG A 61 7.82 -4.54 -9.97
CA ARG A 61 8.25 -4.58 -11.38
C ARG A 61 9.63 -5.23 -11.51
N ASP A 62 10.57 -4.86 -10.64
CA ASP A 62 11.96 -5.33 -10.71
C ASP A 62 12.15 -6.79 -10.29
N ASN A 63 11.20 -7.36 -9.54
CA ASN A 63 11.31 -8.69 -8.94
C ASN A 63 10.33 -9.72 -9.52
N LEU A 64 9.20 -9.30 -10.10
CA LEU A 64 8.28 -10.24 -10.77
C LEU A 64 8.84 -10.80 -12.08
N GLU A 65 9.75 -10.09 -12.76
CA GLU A 65 10.46 -10.61 -13.94
C GLU A 65 11.50 -11.70 -13.57
N LYS A 66 11.97 -11.72 -12.32
CA LYS A 66 13.02 -12.66 -11.87
C LYS A 66 12.48 -14.01 -11.39
N SER A 67 11.19 -14.11 -11.12
CA SER A 67 10.54 -15.34 -10.64
C SER A 67 10.17 -16.33 -11.76
N GLY A 68 10.37 -15.96 -13.03
CA GLY A 68 10.03 -16.79 -14.20
C GLY A 68 11.21 -17.57 -14.80
N ASN A 69 12.41 -17.49 -14.21
CA ASN A 69 13.63 -18.05 -14.80
C ASN A 69 14.51 -18.80 -13.78
N GLU A 70 13.89 -19.50 -12.83
CA GLU A 70 14.55 -20.59 -12.11
C GLU A 70 14.13 -21.92 -12.79
N SER A 71 15.04 -22.46 -13.61
CA SER A 71 15.00 -23.82 -14.14
C SER A 71 15.61 -24.80 -13.15
#